data_AF-A0AA47I119-F1
#
_entry.id   AF-A0AA47I119-F1
#
_cell.length_a   1.000
_cell.length_b   1.000
_cell.length_c   1.000
_cell.angle_alpha   90.00
_cell.angle_beta   90.00
_cell.angle_gamma   90.00
#
_symmetry.space_group_name_H-M   'P 1'
#
loop_
_entity.id
_entity.type
_entity.pdbx_description
1 polymer ?
#
loop_
_entity_poly.entity_id
_entity_poly.type
_entity_poly.pdbx_seq_one_letter_code
_entity_poly.pdbx_strand_id
1 'polypeptide(L)'
;MRLSLKLALLLILVGVSLAVYLDWTHDRRSGPLLSDLRTLPIESQGQAGTGGNLLGIETRLQPADYQSRERLQLKFRTYLRQAAEAGMLSERTIVVLPEHVGTGLFALGEKPEVQQARTLRDAMQWMALSNPGSYLRALTGNQGDDRRTGAVLRLKARQMAEDYQAIFGGLAREFGITLVAGSIVLPEPYLENDRLRIGDGPLRQVSLTFDGRGKPLGTLQYKHTLSRYERRYSVAPIPEPRRPIATPAGPMAVMLGCDAYLHRPPAEARLLALPGALADPHSACQGALENGFDDRPRMAVHTLAVPWNLLGSPRRPAPPGHGVPVQVKNLWLDSSR
;
A
#
# COMPACT_ATOMS: atom_id res chain seq x y z
N MET A 1 -7.43 -57.55 18.78
CA MET A 1 -7.15 -57.62 17.32
C MET A 1 -8.00 -56.67 16.48
N ARG A 2 -9.34 -56.80 16.41
CA ARG A 2 -10.18 -55.94 15.54
C ARG A 2 -10.14 -54.44 15.91
N LEU A 3 -10.07 -54.11 17.20
CA LEU A 3 -9.99 -52.71 17.67
C LEU A 3 -8.62 -52.09 17.35
N SER A 4 -7.54 -52.84 17.55
CA SER A 4 -6.15 -52.46 17.27
C SER A 4 -5.93 -52.19 15.78
N LEU A 5 -6.51 -53.03 14.91
CA LEU A 5 -6.47 -52.86 13.46
C LEU A 5 -7.24 -51.61 13.00
N LYS A 6 -8.43 -51.36 13.58
CA LYS A 6 -9.21 -50.14 13.31
C LYS A 6 -8.47 -48.88 13.76
N LEU A 7 -7.81 -48.91 14.92
CA LEU A 7 -6.98 -47.80 15.41
C LEU A 7 -5.78 -47.54 14.49
N ALA A 8 -5.08 -48.59 14.07
CA ALA A 8 -3.96 -48.48 13.14
C ALA A 8 -4.39 -47.91 11.78
N LEU A 9 -5.53 -48.36 11.24
CA LEU A 9 -6.09 -47.84 10.00
C LEU A 9 -6.47 -46.35 10.13
N LEU A 10 -7.04 -45.95 11.28
CA LEU A 10 -7.41 -44.57 11.56
C LEU A 10 -6.18 -43.66 11.68
N LEU A 11 -5.11 -44.13 12.34
CA LEU A 11 -3.84 -43.42 12.42
C LEU A 11 -3.17 -43.25 11.05
N ILE A 12 -3.21 -44.29 10.20
CA ILE A 12 -2.72 -44.20 8.81
C ILE A 12 -3.54 -43.19 8.01
N LEU A 13 -4.88 -43.22 8.12
CA LEU A 13 -5.75 -42.26 7.44
C LEU A 13 -5.45 -40.82 7.87
N VAL A 14 -5.27 -40.60 9.18
CA VAL A 14 -4.89 -39.29 9.73
C VAL A 14 -3.51 -38.86 9.22
N GLY A 15 -2.53 -39.78 9.20
CA GLY A 15 -1.18 -39.51 8.70
C GLY A 15 -1.16 -39.12 7.21
N VAL A 16 -1.88 -39.87 6.37
CA VAL A 16 -2.03 -39.55 4.93
C VAL A 16 -2.76 -38.22 4.74
N SER A 17 -3.84 -38.00 5.49
CA SER A 17 -4.59 -36.73 5.43
C SER A 17 -3.73 -35.54 5.83
N LEU A 18 -2.89 -35.69 6.86
CA LEU A 18 -1.93 -34.68 7.29
C LEU A 18 -0.85 -34.45 6.24
N ALA A 19 -0.30 -35.49 5.63
CA ALA A 19 0.70 -35.38 4.57
C ALA A 19 0.14 -34.64 3.34
N VAL A 20 -1.07 -35.00 2.89
CA VAL A 20 -1.78 -34.32 1.79
C VAL A 20 -2.06 -32.85 2.15
N TYR A 21 -2.46 -32.58 3.39
CA TYR A 21 -2.66 -31.21 3.85
C TYR A 21 -1.36 -30.41 3.84
N LEU A 22 -0.26 -30.96 4.36
CA LEU A 22 1.04 -30.30 4.36
C LEU A 22 1.55 -30.07 2.93
N ASP A 23 1.40 -31.05 2.04
CA ASP A 23 1.73 -30.90 0.61
C ASP A 23 0.91 -29.76 -0.02
N TRP A 24 -0.40 -29.74 0.22
CA TRP A 24 -1.26 -28.64 -0.22
C TRP A 24 -0.84 -27.28 0.36
N THR A 25 -0.35 -27.19 1.60
CA THR A 25 0.15 -25.91 2.14
C THR A 25 1.43 -25.40 1.44
N HIS A 26 2.21 -26.30 0.83
CA HIS A 26 3.43 -25.97 0.09
C HIS A 26 3.16 -25.63 -1.37
N ASP A 27 2.10 -26.17 -2.01
CA ASP A 27 1.77 -25.81 -3.38
C ASP A 27 1.28 -24.35 -3.49
N ARG A 28 2.05 -23.50 -4.17
CA ARG A 28 1.75 -22.08 -4.38
C ARG A 28 1.47 -21.74 -5.85
N ARG A 29 1.30 -22.75 -6.71
CA ARG A 29 1.04 -22.52 -8.14
C ARG A 29 -0.28 -21.76 -8.33
N SER A 30 -0.22 -20.64 -9.05
CA SER A 30 -1.38 -19.83 -9.39
C SER A 30 -1.67 -19.82 -10.88
N GLY A 31 -2.95 -19.92 -11.23
CA GLY A 31 -3.41 -19.65 -12.59
C GLY A 31 -3.16 -18.19 -12.99
N PRO A 32 -3.15 -17.89 -14.30
CA PRO A 32 -2.87 -16.56 -14.79
C PRO A 32 -4.02 -15.60 -14.41
N LEU A 33 -3.73 -14.63 -13.54
CA LEU A 33 -4.60 -13.48 -13.33
C LEU A 33 -4.09 -12.32 -14.20
N LEU A 34 -4.98 -11.69 -14.97
CA LEU A 34 -4.59 -10.58 -15.84
C LEU A 34 -4.57 -9.27 -15.05
N SER A 35 -3.45 -8.58 -15.09
CA SER A 35 -3.33 -7.21 -14.59
C SER A 35 -3.75 -6.24 -15.69
N ASP A 36 -4.51 -5.21 -15.33
CA ASP A 36 -4.89 -4.16 -16.27
C ASP A 36 -3.72 -3.20 -16.54
N LEU A 37 -3.19 -3.24 -17.77
CA LEU A 37 -2.04 -2.46 -18.25
C LEU A 37 -2.41 -1.53 -19.42
N ARG A 38 -3.69 -1.13 -19.54
CA ARG A 38 -4.16 -0.25 -20.62
C ARG A 38 -3.45 1.10 -20.63
N THR A 39 -3.42 1.73 -21.82
CA THR A 39 -2.90 3.09 -22.05
C THR A 39 -3.66 4.11 -21.20
N LEU A 40 -2.92 5.03 -20.62
CA LEU A 40 -3.42 5.96 -19.61
C LEU A 40 -3.98 7.23 -20.25
N PRO A 41 -5.20 7.68 -19.91
CA PRO A 41 -5.51 9.09 -20.02
C PRO A 41 -4.54 9.89 -19.14
N ILE A 42 -3.83 10.82 -19.77
CA ILE A 42 -2.93 11.74 -19.08
C ILE A 42 -3.59 13.11 -19.04
N GLU A 43 -3.90 13.58 -17.84
CA GLU A 43 -4.35 14.94 -17.59
C GLU A 43 -3.13 15.77 -17.16
N SER A 44 -2.74 16.76 -17.97
CA SER A 44 -1.59 17.62 -17.68
C SER A 44 -2.02 19.08 -17.54
N GLN A 45 -1.61 19.71 -16.44
CA GLN A 45 -1.89 21.10 -16.11
C GLN A 45 -0.57 21.90 -16.00
N GLY A 46 -0.58 23.16 -16.43
CA GLY A 46 0.62 24.01 -16.49
C GLY A 46 1.47 23.77 -17.73
N GLN A 47 2.66 24.38 -17.78
CA GLN A 47 3.59 24.29 -18.92
C GLN A 47 4.92 23.64 -18.50
N ALA A 48 5.48 22.80 -19.37
CA ALA A 48 6.77 22.18 -19.13
C ALA A 48 7.86 23.24 -18.93
N GLY A 49 8.68 23.05 -17.90
CA GLY A 49 9.71 24.00 -17.51
C GLY A 49 10.79 23.35 -16.65
N THR A 50 11.73 24.17 -16.17
CA THR A 50 12.87 23.70 -15.36
C THR A 50 12.53 23.48 -13.89
N GLY A 51 11.37 23.95 -13.42
CA GLY A 51 10.88 23.78 -12.04
C GLY A 51 10.48 22.35 -11.66
N GLY A 52 10.38 21.44 -12.63
CA GLY A 52 9.87 20.09 -12.41
C GLY A 52 8.34 20.04 -12.35
N ASN A 53 7.81 18.97 -11.77
CA ASN A 53 6.38 18.69 -11.75
C ASN A 53 6.00 17.73 -10.62
N LEU A 54 4.73 17.80 -10.22
CA LEU A 54 4.09 16.75 -9.44
C LEU A 54 3.33 15.83 -10.40
N LEU A 55 3.48 14.52 -10.22
CA LEU A 55 2.79 13.53 -11.04
C LEU A 55 2.06 12.52 -10.15
N GLY A 56 0.76 12.40 -10.30
CA GLY A 56 -0.08 11.46 -9.56
C GLY A 56 -0.47 10.27 -10.43
N ILE A 57 -0.43 9.06 -9.85
CA ILE A 57 -0.91 7.84 -10.51
C ILE A 57 -2.14 7.35 -9.75
N GLU A 58 -3.31 7.49 -10.34
CA GLU A 58 -4.56 6.96 -9.79
C GLU A 58 -4.87 5.61 -10.44
N THR A 59 -4.72 4.52 -9.70
CA THR A 59 -4.90 3.18 -10.24
C THR A 59 -5.83 2.30 -9.41
N ARG A 60 -6.44 1.33 -10.10
CA ARG A 60 -7.17 0.23 -9.49
C ARG A 60 -6.18 -0.89 -9.23
N LEU A 61 -6.00 -1.24 -7.96
CA LEU A 61 -5.21 -2.39 -7.55
C LEU A 61 -6.11 -3.62 -7.52
N GLN A 62 -5.63 -4.70 -8.12
CA GLN A 62 -6.32 -5.97 -8.20
C GLN A 62 -5.50 -7.04 -7.50
N PRO A 63 -6.12 -8.16 -7.06
CA PRO A 63 -5.35 -9.25 -6.49
C PRO A 63 -4.29 -9.81 -7.45
N ALA A 64 -4.54 -9.73 -8.76
CA ALA A 64 -3.61 -10.08 -9.83
C ALA A 64 -2.29 -9.30 -9.78
N ASP A 65 -2.30 -8.08 -9.25
CA ASP A 65 -1.12 -7.25 -9.14
C ASP A 65 -0.21 -7.73 -7.99
N TYR A 66 -0.79 -8.41 -7.00
CA TYR A 66 -0.09 -8.93 -5.82
C TYR A 66 0.23 -10.42 -5.89
N GLN A 67 0.23 -11.04 -7.08
CA GLN A 67 0.69 -12.43 -7.19
C GLN A 67 2.20 -12.53 -6.95
N SER A 68 2.96 -11.57 -7.46
CA SER A 68 4.42 -11.51 -7.30
C SER A 68 4.90 -10.06 -7.27
N ARG A 69 6.10 -9.87 -6.73
CA ARG A 69 6.78 -8.57 -6.66
C ARG A 69 6.90 -7.95 -8.06
N GLU A 70 7.25 -8.78 -9.04
CA GLU A 70 7.49 -8.40 -10.43
C GLU A 70 6.21 -7.89 -11.11
N ARG A 71 5.04 -8.46 -10.78
CA ARG A 71 3.77 -7.99 -11.36
C ARG A 71 3.39 -6.60 -10.87
N LEU A 72 3.50 -6.37 -9.56
CA LEU A 72 3.22 -5.04 -8.99
C LEU A 72 4.21 -4.01 -9.53
N GLN A 73 5.50 -4.37 -9.58
CA GLN A 73 6.54 -3.50 -10.13
C GLN A 73 6.29 -3.23 -11.63
N LEU A 74 5.94 -4.24 -12.42
CA LEU A 74 5.63 -4.10 -13.85
C LEU A 74 4.47 -3.13 -14.07
N LYS A 75 3.43 -3.18 -13.25
CA LYS A 75 2.28 -2.28 -13.34
C LYS A 75 2.69 -0.83 -13.21
N PHE A 76 3.37 -0.48 -12.12
CA PHE A 76 3.82 0.90 -11.91
C PHE A 76 4.92 1.32 -12.90
N ARG A 77 5.82 0.41 -13.27
CA ARG A 77 6.81 0.66 -14.31
C ARG A 77 6.16 1.02 -15.65
N THR A 78 5.08 0.33 -16.03
CA THR A 78 4.33 0.65 -17.25
C THR A 78 3.76 2.07 -17.21
N TYR A 79 3.25 2.52 -16.06
CA TYR A 79 2.72 3.88 -15.91
C TYR A 79 3.82 4.94 -15.94
N LEU A 80 4.93 4.70 -15.24
CA LEU A 80 6.08 5.59 -15.24
C LEU A 80 6.74 5.67 -16.61
N ARG A 81 6.82 4.55 -17.35
CA ARG A 81 7.35 4.54 -18.71
C ARG A 81 6.48 5.37 -19.65
N GLN A 82 5.15 5.27 -19.58
CA GLN A 82 4.26 6.12 -20.38
C GLN A 82 4.46 7.61 -20.05
N ALA A 83 4.62 7.96 -18.76
CA ALA A 83 4.93 9.34 -18.37
C ALA A 83 6.32 9.80 -18.87
N ALA A 84 7.31 8.91 -18.87
CA ALA A 84 8.65 9.19 -19.41
C ALA A 84 8.61 9.43 -20.93
N GLU A 85 7.92 8.57 -21.67
CA GLU A 85 7.70 8.70 -23.12
C GLU A 85 6.94 9.99 -23.47
N ALA A 86 6.07 10.46 -22.57
CA ALA A 86 5.37 11.75 -22.69
C ALA A 86 6.21 12.96 -22.25
N GLY A 87 7.50 12.78 -21.89
CA GLY A 87 8.40 13.86 -21.48
C GLY A 87 8.09 14.47 -20.11
N MET A 88 7.35 13.76 -19.26
CA MET A 88 6.89 14.26 -17.95
C MET A 88 7.81 13.90 -16.80
N LEU A 89 8.84 13.08 -17.01
CA LEU A 89 9.76 12.66 -15.96
C LEU A 89 11.11 13.36 -16.08
N SER A 90 11.61 13.81 -14.94
CA SER A 90 12.92 14.43 -14.74
C SER A 90 13.38 14.19 -13.30
N GLU A 91 14.62 14.56 -12.99
CA GLU A 91 15.15 14.53 -11.61
C GLU A 91 14.36 15.40 -10.61
N ARG A 92 13.62 16.40 -11.11
CA ARG A 92 12.74 17.27 -10.31
C ARG A 92 11.29 16.81 -10.29
N THR A 93 10.98 15.66 -10.90
CA THR A 93 9.63 15.11 -10.86
C THR A 93 9.39 14.41 -9.53
N ILE A 94 8.29 14.76 -8.87
CA ILE A 94 7.80 14.06 -7.69
C ILE A 94 6.58 13.24 -8.09
N VAL A 95 6.71 11.92 -8.05
CA VAL A 95 5.60 11.01 -8.32
C VAL A 95 4.91 10.61 -7.02
N VAL A 96 3.58 10.64 -7.00
CA VAL A 96 2.73 10.28 -5.87
C VAL A 96 1.88 9.06 -6.22
N LEU A 97 1.99 8.00 -5.42
CA LEU A 97 1.22 6.77 -5.59
C LEU A 97 0.01 6.70 -4.64
N PRO A 98 -0.98 5.83 -4.92
CA PRO A 98 -2.17 5.70 -4.09
C PRO A 98 -1.91 5.18 -2.68
N GLU A 99 -2.82 5.52 -1.78
CA GLU A 99 -2.82 4.99 -0.43
C GLU A 99 -3.07 3.46 -0.41
N HIS A 100 -2.52 2.77 0.58
CA HIS A 100 -2.59 1.33 0.80
C HIS A 100 -1.99 0.43 -0.28
N VAL A 101 -1.30 0.99 -1.27
CA VAL A 101 -0.58 0.20 -2.28
C VAL A 101 0.39 -0.82 -1.67
N GLY A 102 1.08 -0.47 -0.59
CA GLY A 102 1.97 -1.38 0.12
C GLY A 102 1.25 -2.33 1.06
N THR A 103 0.03 -2.01 1.51
CA THR A 103 -0.71 -2.87 2.44
C THR A 103 -1.06 -4.20 1.78
N GLY A 104 -1.44 -4.21 0.50
CA GLY A 104 -1.77 -5.42 -0.24
C GLY A 104 -0.62 -6.42 -0.41
N LEU A 105 0.63 -6.03 -0.10
CA LEU A 105 1.80 -6.90 -0.15
C LEU A 105 1.70 -8.11 0.79
N PHE A 106 0.77 -8.10 1.75
CA PHE A 106 0.48 -9.28 2.58
C PHE A 106 0.13 -10.52 1.74
N ALA A 107 -0.42 -10.34 0.54
CA ALA A 107 -0.81 -11.41 -0.36
C ALA A 107 0.30 -11.89 -1.33
N LEU A 108 1.48 -11.25 -1.32
CA LEU A 108 2.59 -11.64 -2.20
C LEU A 108 3.03 -13.09 -1.94
N GLY A 109 3.10 -13.87 -3.02
CA GLY A 109 3.48 -15.28 -2.99
C GLY A 109 2.48 -16.19 -2.27
N GLU A 110 1.30 -15.68 -1.92
CA GLU A 110 0.27 -16.48 -1.28
C GLU A 110 -0.51 -17.32 -2.28
N LYS A 111 -1.23 -18.32 -1.75
CA LYS A 111 -2.00 -19.24 -2.56
C LYS A 111 -3.07 -18.55 -3.42
N PRO A 112 -3.48 -19.15 -4.54
CA PRO A 112 -4.53 -18.61 -5.41
C PRO A 112 -5.83 -18.30 -4.68
N GLU A 113 -6.18 -19.09 -3.66
CA GLU A 113 -7.37 -18.90 -2.84
C GLU A 113 -7.34 -17.59 -2.05
N VAL A 114 -6.16 -17.15 -1.58
CA VAL A 114 -5.96 -15.85 -0.94
C VAL A 114 -6.14 -14.73 -1.98
N GLN A 115 -5.56 -14.91 -3.17
CA GLN A 115 -5.62 -13.92 -4.24
C GLN A 115 -7.04 -13.78 -4.80
N GLN A 116 -7.76 -14.87 -4.99
CA GLN A 116 -9.11 -14.89 -5.57
C GLN A 116 -10.21 -14.61 -4.54
N ALA A 117 -9.87 -14.53 -3.25
CA ALA A 117 -10.80 -14.18 -2.21
C ALA A 117 -11.50 -12.85 -2.49
N ARG A 118 -12.83 -12.85 -2.40
CA ARG A 118 -13.63 -11.65 -2.68
C ARG A 118 -13.59 -10.65 -1.53
N THR A 119 -13.34 -11.12 -0.31
CA THR A 119 -13.36 -10.31 0.90
C THR A 119 -12.04 -10.43 1.66
N LEU A 120 -11.70 -9.40 2.45
CA LEU A 120 -10.54 -9.44 3.34
C LEU A 120 -10.65 -10.60 4.32
N ARG A 121 -11.84 -10.86 4.88
CA ARG A 121 -12.04 -11.96 5.82
C ARG A 121 -11.68 -13.31 5.19
N ASP A 122 -12.13 -13.56 3.96
CA ASP A 122 -11.87 -14.83 3.29
C ASP A 122 -10.40 -14.97 2.93
N ALA A 123 -9.76 -13.89 2.46
CA ALA A 123 -8.32 -13.87 2.18
C ALA A 123 -7.51 -14.22 3.43
N MET A 124 -7.87 -13.63 4.56
CA MET A 124 -7.24 -13.89 5.86
C MET A 124 -7.48 -15.31 6.35
N GLN A 125 -8.68 -15.86 6.12
CA GLN A 125 -9.01 -17.24 6.48
C GLN A 125 -8.20 -18.24 5.66
N TRP A 126 -8.12 -18.06 4.34
CA TRP A 126 -7.27 -18.88 3.49
C TRP A 126 -5.81 -18.78 3.90
N MET A 127 -5.33 -17.58 4.22
CA MET A 127 -3.96 -17.40 4.68
C MET A 127 -3.67 -18.15 5.99
N ALA A 128 -4.61 -18.12 6.95
CA ALA A 128 -4.48 -18.87 8.20
C ALA A 128 -4.46 -20.39 7.95
N LEU A 129 -5.31 -20.88 7.04
CA LEU A 129 -5.37 -22.31 6.67
C LEU A 129 -4.15 -22.78 5.89
N SER A 130 -3.55 -21.92 5.07
CA SER A 130 -2.38 -22.24 4.26
C SER A 130 -1.05 -22.05 4.98
N ASN A 131 -1.07 -21.44 6.16
CA ASN A 131 0.12 -21.19 6.97
C ASN A 131 -0.13 -21.59 8.45
N PRO A 132 -0.41 -22.86 8.74
CA PRO A 132 -0.86 -23.31 10.07
C PRO A 132 0.19 -23.08 11.16
N GLY A 133 1.48 -23.35 10.89
CA GLY A 133 2.55 -23.22 11.89
C GLY A 133 2.88 -21.77 12.28
N SER A 134 2.66 -20.81 11.40
CA SER A 134 2.80 -19.39 11.72
C SER A 134 1.53 -18.81 12.35
N TYR A 135 0.35 -19.26 11.92
CA TYR A 135 -0.92 -18.87 12.53
C TYR A 135 -1.04 -19.35 13.99
N LEU A 136 -0.64 -20.60 14.28
CA LEU A 136 -0.62 -21.14 15.64
C LEU A 136 0.31 -20.35 16.56
N ARG A 137 1.49 -19.92 16.06
CA ARG A 137 2.38 -19.01 16.82
C ARG A 137 1.73 -17.65 17.06
N ALA A 138 1.05 -17.08 16.06
CA ALA A 138 0.35 -15.80 16.21
C ALA A 138 -0.85 -15.85 17.17
N LEU A 139 -1.51 -17.02 17.32
CA LEU A 139 -2.65 -17.20 18.23
C LEU A 139 -2.28 -17.21 19.71
N THR A 140 -1.04 -17.57 20.06
CA THR A 140 -0.56 -17.52 21.46
C THR A 140 -0.45 -16.10 22.02
N GLY A 141 -0.68 -15.06 21.19
CA GLY A 141 -0.43 -13.66 21.52
C GLY A 141 -1.64 -12.75 21.78
N ASN A 142 -2.90 -13.08 21.44
CA ASN A 142 -4.11 -12.32 21.87
C ASN A 142 -5.41 -12.76 21.15
N GLN A 143 -6.48 -13.02 21.90
CA GLN A 143 -7.78 -13.49 21.41
C GLN A 143 -8.69 -12.33 20.96
N GLY A 144 -9.39 -12.47 19.82
CA GLY A 144 -10.42 -11.55 19.31
C GLY A 144 -10.65 -11.65 17.79
N ASP A 145 -11.91 -11.65 17.33
CA ASP A 145 -12.28 -11.97 15.93
C ASP A 145 -11.88 -10.92 14.87
N ASP A 146 -11.76 -9.64 15.26
CA ASP A 146 -11.27 -8.56 14.38
C ASP A 146 -9.72 -8.48 14.35
N ARG A 147 -9.02 -9.33 15.13
CA ARG A 147 -7.54 -9.38 15.20
C ARG A 147 -6.89 -10.26 14.13
N ARG A 148 -7.67 -10.96 13.29
CA ARG A 148 -7.12 -11.83 12.22
C ARG A 148 -6.38 -11.04 11.15
N THR A 149 -6.95 -9.91 10.71
CA THR A 149 -6.27 -8.98 9.79
C THR A 149 -4.96 -8.48 10.39
N GLY A 150 -4.99 -8.08 11.67
CA GLY A 150 -3.79 -7.64 12.36
C GLY A 150 -2.72 -8.73 12.50
N ALA A 151 -3.12 -9.97 12.77
CA ALA A 151 -2.21 -11.11 12.89
C ALA A 151 -1.50 -11.43 11.57
N VAL A 152 -2.23 -11.43 10.45
CA VAL A 152 -1.65 -11.64 9.12
C VAL A 152 -0.69 -10.53 8.74
N LEU A 153 -1.08 -9.25 8.94
CA LEU A 153 -0.21 -8.12 8.64
C LEU A 153 1.08 -8.19 9.45
N ARG A 154 1.01 -8.60 10.73
CA ARG A 154 2.21 -8.83 11.56
C ARG A 154 3.07 -9.98 11.06
N LEU A 155 2.44 -11.09 10.69
CA LEU A 155 3.15 -12.27 10.20
C LEU A 155 3.95 -11.96 8.94
N LYS A 156 3.35 -11.21 8.01
CA LYS A 156 3.98 -10.85 6.72
C LYS A 156 4.79 -9.56 6.79
N ALA A 157 4.75 -8.84 7.91
CA ALA A 157 5.28 -7.48 8.05
C ALA A 157 6.73 -7.31 7.58
N ARG A 158 7.62 -8.26 7.93
CA ARG A 158 9.03 -8.19 7.53
C ARG A 158 9.18 -8.26 6.01
N GLN A 159 8.54 -9.25 5.40
CA GLN A 159 8.53 -9.44 3.95
C GLN A 159 7.88 -8.24 3.26
N MET A 160 6.76 -7.74 3.78
CA MET A 160 6.08 -6.57 3.25
C MET A 160 6.96 -5.32 3.28
N ALA A 161 7.70 -5.07 4.37
CA ALA A 161 8.63 -3.93 4.46
C ALA A 161 9.77 -4.03 3.44
N GLU A 162 10.34 -5.22 3.27
CA GLU A 162 11.41 -5.49 2.30
C GLU A 162 10.90 -5.35 0.84
N ASP A 163 9.74 -5.93 0.53
CA ASP A 163 9.10 -5.83 -0.78
C ASP A 163 8.72 -4.39 -1.12
N TYR A 164 8.15 -3.67 -0.16
CA TYR A 164 7.78 -2.27 -0.31
C TYR A 164 8.99 -1.42 -0.70
N GLN A 165 10.08 -1.55 0.04
CA GLN A 165 11.30 -0.82 -0.26
C GLN A 165 11.96 -1.26 -1.57
N ALA A 166 11.97 -2.56 -1.88
CA ALA A 166 12.56 -3.08 -3.11
C ALA A 166 11.81 -2.61 -4.37
N ILE A 167 10.47 -2.66 -4.34
CA ILE A 167 9.63 -2.26 -5.48
C ILE A 167 9.75 -0.75 -5.71
N PHE A 168 9.43 0.05 -4.69
CA PHE A 168 9.28 1.48 -4.88
C PHE A 168 10.63 2.21 -4.93
N GLY A 169 11.60 1.81 -4.11
CA GLY A 169 12.98 2.29 -4.26
C GLY A 169 13.59 1.89 -5.62
N GLY A 170 13.27 0.69 -6.10
CA GLY A 170 13.67 0.22 -7.43
C GLY A 170 13.12 1.10 -8.55
N LEU A 171 11.81 1.41 -8.51
CA LEU A 171 11.16 2.29 -9.49
C LEU A 171 11.70 3.72 -9.43
N ALA A 172 11.89 4.28 -8.23
CA ALA A 172 12.45 5.63 -8.08
C ALA A 172 13.84 5.74 -8.73
N ARG A 173 14.69 4.73 -8.50
CA ARG A 173 16.02 4.63 -9.11
C ARG A 173 15.97 4.42 -10.62
N GLU A 174 15.08 3.55 -11.10
CA GLU A 174 14.96 3.23 -12.53
C GLU A 174 14.61 4.46 -13.37
N PHE A 175 13.74 5.33 -12.84
CA PHE A 175 13.29 6.54 -13.54
C PHE A 175 14.00 7.84 -13.07
N GLY A 176 14.89 7.76 -12.08
CA GLY A 176 15.63 8.92 -11.57
C GLY A 176 14.76 9.99 -10.91
N ILE A 177 13.63 9.60 -10.31
CA ILE A 177 12.59 10.51 -9.78
C ILE A 177 12.52 10.50 -8.25
N THR A 178 11.89 11.53 -7.66
CA THR A 178 11.40 11.42 -6.28
C THR A 178 10.07 10.67 -6.28
N LEU A 179 9.92 9.62 -5.45
CA LEU A 179 8.72 8.79 -5.42
C LEU A 179 8.11 8.71 -4.01
N VAL A 180 6.92 9.27 -3.83
CA VAL A 180 6.06 9.04 -2.66
C VAL A 180 5.32 7.73 -2.86
N ALA A 181 5.78 6.66 -2.21
CA ALA A 181 5.41 5.28 -2.50
C ALA A 181 4.01 4.85 -2.02
N GLY A 182 3.06 5.78 -1.90
CA GLY A 182 1.76 5.51 -1.30
C GLY A 182 1.90 5.11 0.16
N SER A 183 1.02 4.25 0.70
CA SER A 183 1.13 3.82 2.10
C SER A 183 1.13 2.30 2.30
N ILE A 184 1.67 1.90 3.45
CA ILE A 184 1.75 0.54 3.95
C ILE A 184 1.37 0.50 5.44
N VAL A 185 0.78 -0.61 5.88
CA VAL A 185 0.47 -0.87 7.29
C VAL A 185 1.46 -1.89 7.84
N LEU A 186 2.23 -1.49 8.85
CA LEU A 186 3.29 -2.30 9.48
C LEU A 186 3.25 -2.18 11.00
N PRO A 187 3.78 -3.15 11.76
CA PRO A 187 3.86 -3.07 13.21
C PRO A 187 5.03 -2.19 13.63
N GLU A 188 4.73 -1.11 14.34
CA GLU A 188 5.72 -0.13 14.86
C GLU A 188 6.84 0.15 13.84
N PRO A 189 6.54 0.66 12.64
CA PRO A 189 7.54 0.83 11.60
C PRO A 189 8.51 1.94 11.96
N TYR A 190 9.78 1.73 11.67
CA TYR A 190 10.84 2.73 11.82
C TYR A 190 11.87 2.61 10.70
N LEU A 191 12.62 3.69 10.45
CA LEU A 191 13.77 3.67 9.56
C LEU A 191 15.05 3.50 10.39
N GLU A 192 15.86 2.51 10.01
CA GLU A 192 17.19 2.30 10.57
C GLU A 192 18.16 2.09 9.42
N ASN A 193 19.19 2.96 9.32
CA ASN A 193 20.22 2.89 8.28
C ASN A 193 19.63 2.74 6.86
N ASP A 194 18.70 3.64 6.49
CA ASP A 194 17.98 3.62 5.20
C ASP A 194 17.20 2.31 4.92
N ARG A 195 16.84 1.55 5.96
CA ARG A 195 15.99 0.36 5.83
C ARG A 195 14.72 0.51 6.64
N LEU A 196 13.59 0.23 5.98
CA LEU A 196 12.30 0.10 6.64
C LEU A 196 12.30 -1.17 7.50
N ARG A 197 12.23 -0.98 8.82
CA ARG A 197 12.17 -2.03 9.81
C ARG A 197 10.82 -2.03 10.51
N ILE A 198 10.56 -3.12 11.22
CA ILE A 198 9.36 -3.32 12.01
C ILE A 198 9.74 -3.52 13.47
N GLY A 199 8.90 -3.05 14.37
CA GLY A 199 9.07 -3.18 15.81
C GLY A 199 7.94 -3.95 16.47
N ASP A 200 8.05 -4.05 17.80
CA ASP A 200 7.04 -4.64 18.65
C ASP A 200 6.10 -3.55 19.14
N GLY A 201 4.96 -3.38 18.47
CA GLY A 201 3.99 -2.34 18.82
C GLY A 201 2.74 -2.39 17.94
N PRO A 202 1.81 -1.43 18.06
CA PRO A 202 0.60 -1.41 17.25
C PRO A 202 0.92 -1.35 15.74
N LEU A 203 -0.01 -1.81 14.91
CA LEU A 203 0.09 -1.54 13.48
C LEU A 203 -0.12 -0.05 13.26
N ARG A 204 0.72 0.55 12.42
CA ARG A 204 0.59 1.92 11.97
C ARG A 204 0.66 1.98 10.46
N GLN A 205 -0.04 2.96 9.91
CA GLN A 205 0.00 3.26 8.49
C GLN A 205 1.02 4.36 8.23
N VAL A 206 1.96 4.08 7.34
CA VAL A 206 3.04 4.98 6.97
C VAL A 206 3.20 5.07 5.47
N SER A 207 3.72 6.20 5.01
CA SER A 207 4.31 6.37 3.68
C SER A 207 5.82 6.54 3.82
N LEU A 208 6.54 6.09 2.81
CA LEU A 208 7.96 6.33 2.64
C LEU A 208 8.19 7.00 1.28
N THR A 209 9.03 8.03 1.29
CA THR A 209 9.46 8.71 0.07
C THR A 209 10.85 8.23 -0.32
N PHE A 210 11.09 8.02 -1.61
CA PHE A 210 12.39 7.62 -2.16
C PHE A 210 12.98 8.72 -3.04
N ASP A 211 14.29 8.89 -3.01
CA ASP A 211 15.02 9.74 -3.94
C ASP A 211 15.29 9.04 -5.29
N GLY A 212 15.81 9.78 -6.28
CA GLY A 212 16.16 9.24 -7.61
C GLY A 212 17.27 8.20 -7.61
N ARG A 213 17.89 7.89 -6.46
CA ARG A 213 18.84 6.78 -6.29
C ARG A 213 18.18 5.55 -5.65
N GLY A 214 16.89 5.64 -5.32
CA GLY A 214 16.11 4.60 -4.67
C GLY A 214 16.32 4.52 -3.16
N LYS A 215 16.89 5.55 -2.53
CA LYS A 215 17.09 5.60 -1.08
C LYS A 215 15.92 6.29 -0.39
N PRO A 216 15.52 5.84 0.82
CA PRO A 216 14.65 6.59 1.71
C PRO A 216 15.04 8.07 1.82
N LEU A 217 14.05 8.95 1.72
CA LEU A 217 14.22 10.40 1.79
C LEU A 217 13.36 10.94 2.94
N GLY A 218 14.02 11.52 3.95
CA GLY A 218 13.36 12.05 5.15
C GLY A 218 12.95 10.96 6.16
N THR A 219 12.03 11.29 7.06
CA THR A 219 11.47 10.34 8.06
C THR A 219 10.34 9.51 7.46
N LEU A 220 9.69 8.65 8.24
CA LEU A 220 8.41 8.05 7.84
C LEU A 220 7.27 9.07 7.98
N GLN A 221 6.32 9.05 7.06
CA GLN A 221 5.12 9.89 7.14
C GLN A 221 3.95 9.06 7.65
N TYR A 222 3.54 9.29 8.89
CA TYR A 222 2.46 8.53 9.51
C TYR A 222 1.08 9.12 9.17
N LYS A 223 0.09 8.22 9.11
CA LYS A 223 -1.32 8.59 9.12
C LYS A 223 -1.79 8.80 10.56
N HIS A 224 -2.35 9.97 10.85
CA HIS A 224 -2.85 10.32 12.18
C HIS A 224 -4.37 10.16 12.27
N THR A 225 -5.08 10.47 11.18
CA THR A 225 -6.54 10.37 11.11
C THR A 225 -6.93 9.03 10.52
N LEU A 226 -7.22 8.08 11.39
CA LEU A 226 -7.70 6.76 10.97
C LEU A 226 -9.21 6.79 10.70
N SER A 227 -9.64 6.09 9.65
CA SER A 227 -11.05 5.80 9.39
C SER A 227 -11.62 4.83 10.42
N ARG A 228 -12.96 4.69 10.45
CA ARG A 228 -13.64 3.70 11.30
C ARG A 228 -13.13 2.27 11.06
N TYR A 229 -12.77 1.93 9.82
CA TYR A 229 -12.29 0.59 9.47
C TYR A 229 -10.82 0.41 9.81
N GLU A 230 -10.00 1.43 9.58
CA GLU A 230 -8.57 1.41 9.92
C GLU A 230 -8.35 1.26 11.43
N ARG A 231 -9.17 1.93 12.26
CA ARG A 231 -9.11 1.81 13.73
C ARG A 231 -9.30 0.39 14.26
N ARG A 232 -9.79 -0.55 13.44
CA ARG A 232 -9.96 -1.95 13.83
C ARG A 232 -8.63 -2.72 13.87
N TYR A 233 -7.64 -2.28 13.09
CA TYR A 233 -6.35 -2.98 12.98
C TYR A 233 -5.15 -2.06 13.22
N SER A 234 -5.28 -0.76 13.02
CA SER A 234 -4.22 0.25 13.12
C SER A 234 -4.49 1.22 14.28
N VAL A 235 -3.41 1.80 14.83
CA VAL A 235 -3.44 2.84 15.87
C VAL A 235 -2.68 4.05 15.36
N ALA A 236 -3.24 5.25 15.53
CA ALA A 236 -2.57 6.49 15.18
C ALA A 236 -1.31 6.66 16.06
N PRO A 237 -0.19 7.18 15.53
CA PRO A 237 0.94 7.54 16.39
C PRO A 237 0.57 8.68 17.32
N ILE A 238 1.41 8.89 18.33
CA ILE A 238 1.36 10.13 19.12
C ILE A 238 1.60 11.30 18.15
N PRO A 239 0.80 12.39 18.22
CA PRO A 239 1.01 13.55 17.36
C PRO A 239 2.43 14.10 17.53
N GLU A 240 3.18 14.13 16.42
CA GLU A 240 4.51 14.72 16.35
C GLU A 240 4.51 15.83 15.29
N PRO A 241 5.38 16.85 15.42
CA PRO A 241 5.53 17.88 14.42
C PRO A 241 5.93 17.26 13.08
N ARG A 242 5.09 17.43 12.06
CA ARG A 242 5.40 16.97 10.70
C ARG A 242 6.54 17.80 10.14
N ARG A 243 7.57 17.14 9.62
CA ARG A 243 8.70 17.80 8.96
C ARG A 243 8.53 17.69 7.44
N PRO A 244 8.76 18.78 6.67
CA PRO A 244 8.82 18.67 5.23
C PRO A 244 10.03 17.85 4.79
N ILE A 245 9.89 17.20 3.66
CA ILE A 245 10.91 16.43 2.97
C ILE A 245 11.55 17.35 1.94
N ALA A 246 12.86 17.57 2.01
CA ALA A 246 13.58 18.31 0.99
C ALA A 246 13.64 17.48 -0.30
N THR A 247 13.11 18.02 -1.40
CA THR A 247 13.17 17.39 -2.72
C THR A 247 13.84 18.33 -3.74
N PRO A 248 14.30 17.84 -4.90
CA PRO A 248 14.87 18.69 -5.94
C PRO A 248 13.92 19.77 -6.50
N ALA A 249 12.60 19.60 -6.35
CA ALA A 249 11.58 20.59 -6.73
C ALA A 249 11.17 21.53 -5.57
N GLY A 250 11.67 21.30 -4.36
CA GLY A 250 11.35 22.08 -3.16
C GLY A 250 10.91 21.23 -1.97
N PRO A 251 10.78 21.85 -0.78
CA PRO A 251 10.30 21.15 0.42
C PRO A 251 8.85 20.73 0.26
N MET A 252 8.57 19.44 0.48
CA MET A 252 7.27 18.81 0.30
C MET A 252 6.74 18.22 1.61
N ALA A 253 5.43 18.33 1.86
CA ALA A 253 4.76 17.54 2.89
C ALA A 253 3.92 16.42 2.27
N VAL A 254 3.94 15.23 2.89
CA VAL A 254 3.05 14.10 2.54
C VAL A 254 1.96 13.99 3.60
N MET A 255 0.69 13.95 3.17
CA MET A 255 -0.47 13.86 4.05
C MET A 255 -1.41 12.76 3.57
N LEU A 256 -1.70 11.79 4.44
CA LEU A 256 -2.42 10.57 4.07
C LEU A 256 -3.93 10.69 4.34
N GLY A 257 -4.75 10.52 3.31
CA GLY A 257 -6.21 10.52 3.42
C GLY A 257 -6.75 11.75 4.14
N CYS A 258 -7.55 11.53 5.19
CA CYS A 258 -8.15 12.62 5.97
C CYS A 258 -7.14 13.55 6.67
N ASP A 259 -5.86 13.15 6.82
CA ASP A 259 -4.86 14.05 7.39
C ASP A 259 -4.74 15.35 6.62
N ALA A 260 -4.83 15.26 5.30
CA ALA A 260 -4.73 16.41 4.40
C ALA A 260 -5.81 17.46 4.69
N TYR A 261 -7.01 17.03 5.09
CA TYR A 261 -8.15 17.92 5.25
C TYR A 261 -8.38 18.36 6.69
N LEU A 262 -7.83 17.65 7.69
CA LEU A 262 -8.05 17.94 9.11
C LEU A 262 -6.88 18.65 9.78
N HIS A 263 -5.68 18.58 9.19
CA HIS A 263 -4.47 19.14 9.76
C HIS A 263 -3.88 20.16 8.80
N ARG A 264 -3.30 21.24 9.32
CA ARG A 264 -2.52 22.15 8.48
C ARG A 264 -1.19 21.50 8.12
N PRO A 265 -0.74 21.61 6.86
CA PRO A 265 0.61 21.20 6.49
C PRO A 265 1.65 22.09 7.18
N PRO A 266 2.91 21.63 7.30
CA PRO A 266 4.02 22.42 7.82
C PRO A 266 4.16 23.75 7.07
N ALA A 267 4.54 24.82 7.78
CA ALA A 267 4.70 26.14 7.19
C ALA A 267 5.83 26.17 6.15
N GLU A 268 6.86 25.34 6.34
CA GLU A 268 8.04 25.27 5.47
C GLU A 268 7.79 24.43 4.21
N ALA A 269 6.67 23.71 4.13
CA ALA A 269 6.30 22.92 2.95
C ALA A 269 5.76 23.83 1.84
N ARG A 270 6.43 23.82 0.69
CA ARG A 270 6.00 24.52 -0.54
C ARG A 270 5.15 23.66 -1.45
N LEU A 271 5.31 22.34 -1.38
CA LEU A 271 4.60 21.35 -2.20
C LEU A 271 3.84 20.37 -1.30
N LEU A 272 2.71 19.86 -1.78
CA LEU A 272 1.90 18.88 -1.05
C LEU A 272 1.66 17.61 -1.87
N ALA A 273 1.93 16.45 -1.29
CA ALA A 273 1.58 15.15 -1.84
C ALA A 273 0.49 14.50 -0.97
N LEU A 274 -0.64 14.16 -1.58
CA LEU A 274 -1.82 13.64 -0.88
C LEU A 274 -2.19 12.24 -1.39
N PRO A 275 -1.47 11.18 -0.98
CA PRO A 275 -1.90 9.81 -1.20
C PRO A 275 -3.23 9.53 -0.49
N GLY A 276 -4.22 9.03 -1.23
CA GLY A 276 -5.53 8.70 -0.67
C GLY A 276 -6.48 9.89 -0.58
N ALA A 277 -6.31 10.86 -1.47
CA ALA A 277 -7.28 11.95 -1.62
C ALA A 277 -8.71 11.40 -1.79
N LEU A 278 -9.67 12.13 -1.22
CA LEU A 278 -11.07 11.73 -1.21
C LEU A 278 -11.84 12.61 -2.20
N ALA A 279 -12.76 12.01 -2.95
CA ALA A 279 -13.59 12.73 -3.92
C ALA A 279 -14.49 13.79 -3.25
N ASP A 280 -14.98 13.49 -2.05
CA ASP A 280 -15.73 14.42 -1.20
C ASP A 280 -15.19 14.37 0.25
N PRO A 281 -14.19 15.19 0.57
CA PRO A 281 -13.60 15.23 1.90
C PRO A 281 -14.54 15.78 2.98
N HIS A 282 -15.49 16.65 2.64
CA HIS A 282 -16.37 17.28 3.62
C HIS A 282 -17.38 16.28 4.20
N SER A 283 -17.86 15.34 3.38
CA SER A 283 -18.72 14.25 3.88
C SER A 283 -17.92 13.14 4.56
N ALA A 284 -16.69 12.87 4.11
CA ALA A 284 -15.90 11.73 4.58
C ALA A 284 -15.02 12.03 5.81
N CYS A 285 -14.56 13.28 5.97
CA CYS A 285 -13.70 13.73 7.07
C CYS A 285 -14.44 14.79 7.90
N GLN A 286 -14.99 14.37 9.05
CA GLN A 286 -15.67 15.28 9.96
C GLN A 286 -14.73 16.39 10.45
N GLY A 287 -15.08 17.65 10.17
CA GLY A 287 -14.25 18.82 10.51
C GLY A 287 -13.22 19.20 9.45
N ALA A 288 -13.40 18.79 8.19
CA ALA A 288 -12.54 19.20 7.08
C ALA A 288 -12.40 20.74 7.01
N LEU A 289 -11.16 21.21 6.93
CA LEU A 289 -10.81 22.62 6.84
C LEU A 289 -11.18 23.16 5.45
N GLU A 290 -11.92 24.27 5.40
CA GLU A 290 -12.37 24.88 4.13
C GLU A 290 -11.22 25.45 3.28
N ASN A 291 -10.08 25.80 3.88
CA ASN A 291 -8.88 26.33 3.22
C ASN A 291 -7.58 25.66 3.69
N GLY A 292 -7.58 24.33 3.86
CA GLY A 292 -6.50 23.60 4.53
C GLY A 292 -5.12 23.62 3.86
N PHE A 293 -5.01 23.98 2.58
CA PHE A 293 -3.80 23.79 1.77
C PHE A 293 -3.04 25.06 1.38
N ASP A 294 -3.64 26.24 1.57
CA ASP A 294 -3.23 27.49 0.90
C ASP A 294 -3.11 27.32 -0.64
N ASP A 295 -2.72 28.35 -1.39
CA ASP A 295 -2.52 28.29 -2.85
C ASP A 295 -1.27 27.48 -3.28
N ARG A 296 -0.83 26.53 -2.44
CA ARG A 296 0.35 25.71 -2.67
C ARG A 296 0.08 24.65 -3.74
N PRO A 297 1.03 24.40 -4.67
CA PRO A 297 0.94 23.30 -5.61
C PRO A 297 0.77 21.96 -4.87
N ARG A 298 -0.20 21.17 -5.30
CA ARG A 298 -0.55 19.90 -4.66
C ARG A 298 -0.86 18.82 -5.67
N MET A 299 -0.51 17.58 -5.33
CA MET A 299 -0.92 16.40 -6.08
C MET A 299 -1.79 15.50 -5.21
N ALA A 300 -3.07 15.47 -5.55
CA ALA A 300 -4.09 14.64 -4.93
C ALA A 300 -4.25 13.35 -5.72
N VAL A 301 -4.01 12.21 -5.06
CA VAL A 301 -4.07 10.89 -5.71
C VAL A 301 -5.17 10.06 -5.07
N HIS A 302 -6.21 9.79 -5.85
CA HIS A 302 -7.30 8.91 -5.44
C HIS A 302 -6.90 7.44 -5.60
N THR A 303 -7.29 6.63 -4.61
CA THR A 303 -7.18 5.18 -4.70
C THR A 303 -8.47 4.63 -5.33
N LEU A 304 -8.46 4.40 -6.65
CA LEU A 304 -9.66 4.03 -7.41
C LEU A 304 -10.29 2.72 -6.93
N ALA A 305 -9.45 1.78 -6.49
CA ALA A 305 -9.86 0.62 -5.70
C ALA A 305 -8.64 -0.13 -5.18
N VAL A 306 -8.87 -0.84 -4.08
CA VAL A 306 -7.95 -1.82 -3.52
C VAL A 306 -8.60 -3.20 -3.49
N PRO A 307 -7.81 -4.27 -3.63
CA PRO A 307 -8.33 -5.62 -3.49
C PRO A 307 -8.87 -5.89 -2.07
N TRP A 308 -9.73 -6.89 -1.97
CA TRP A 308 -10.29 -7.41 -0.71
C TRP A 308 -11.09 -6.40 0.14
N ASN A 309 -11.38 -5.20 -0.36
CA ASN A 309 -12.03 -4.13 0.39
C ASN A 309 -11.20 -3.67 1.61
N LEU A 310 -9.88 -3.53 1.47
CA LEU A 310 -8.97 -3.09 2.54
C LEU A 310 -9.38 -1.75 3.19
N LEU A 311 -10.07 -0.87 2.45
CA LEU A 311 -10.58 0.42 2.93
C LEU A 311 -12.01 0.35 3.51
N GLY A 312 -12.65 -0.81 3.47
CA GLY A 312 -14.07 -0.97 3.78
C GLY A 312 -14.35 -2.11 4.74
N SER A 313 -15.61 -2.58 4.73
CA SER A 313 -16.01 -3.69 5.59
C SER A 313 -15.31 -4.99 5.17
N PRO A 314 -14.62 -5.70 6.08
CA PRO A 314 -13.85 -6.90 5.75
C PRO A 314 -14.74 -8.08 5.32
N ARG A 315 -16.05 -7.99 5.56
CA ARG A 315 -17.05 -8.99 5.18
C ARG A 315 -17.74 -8.69 3.85
N ARG A 316 -17.50 -7.51 3.28
CA ARG A 316 -18.08 -7.12 2.00
C ARG A 316 -17.01 -7.17 0.92
N PRO A 317 -17.35 -7.63 -0.29
CA PRO A 317 -16.42 -7.52 -1.40
C PRO A 317 -16.11 -6.06 -1.69
N ALA A 318 -14.95 -5.81 -2.29
CA ALA A 318 -14.68 -4.49 -2.84
C ALA A 318 -15.82 -4.15 -3.82
N PRO A 319 -16.40 -2.94 -3.75
CA PRO A 319 -17.43 -2.55 -4.71
C PRO A 319 -16.91 -2.77 -6.13
N PRO A 320 -17.74 -3.30 -7.06
CA PRO A 320 -17.38 -3.29 -8.47
C PRO A 320 -17.20 -1.83 -8.86
N GLY A 321 -15.95 -1.39 -8.97
CA GLY A 321 -15.71 0.01 -9.26
C GLY A 321 -16.12 0.26 -10.69
N HIS A 322 -17.13 1.10 -10.86
CA HIS A 322 -17.59 1.53 -12.17
C HIS A 322 -16.43 2.16 -12.93
N GLY A 323 -16.13 1.62 -14.12
CA GLY A 323 -15.54 2.22 -15.33
C GLY A 323 -14.42 3.27 -15.30
N VAL A 324 -13.95 3.79 -14.16
CA VAL A 324 -12.94 4.85 -14.13
C VAL A 324 -11.59 4.23 -14.51
N PRO A 325 -11.02 4.59 -15.68
CA PRO A 325 -9.73 4.08 -16.10
C PRO A 325 -8.65 4.57 -15.14
N VAL A 326 -7.51 3.89 -15.15
CA VAL A 326 -6.30 4.40 -14.49
C VAL A 326 -5.99 5.79 -15.06
N GLN A 327 -5.65 6.76 -14.22
CA GLN A 327 -5.35 8.13 -14.65
C GLN A 327 -3.95 8.53 -14.21
N VAL A 328 -3.24 9.24 -15.09
CA VAL A 328 -2.03 9.98 -14.72
C VAL A 328 -2.36 11.45 -14.71
N LYS A 329 -2.12 12.09 -13.57
CA LYS A 329 -2.30 13.53 -13.40
C LYS A 329 -0.93 14.17 -13.32
N ASN A 330 -0.70 15.22 -14.08
CA ASN A 330 0.55 15.94 -14.11
C ASN A 330 0.30 17.43 -13.83
N LEU A 331 1.08 18.00 -12.93
CA LEU A 331 1.06 19.42 -12.60
C LEU A 331 2.48 19.97 -12.73
N TRP A 332 2.73 20.74 -13.77
CA TRP A 332 3.99 21.46 -13.94
C TRP A 332 4.14 22.57 -12.91
N LEU A 333 5.35 22.71 -12.37
CA LEU A 333 5.69 23.72 -11.38
C LEU A 333 6.35 24.93 -12.06
N ASP A 334 5.94 26.13 -11.66
CA ASP A 334 6.57 27.36 -12.14
C ASP A 334 8.03 27.43 -11.67
N SER A 335 8.93 27.77 -12.59
CA SER A 335 10.37 27.89 -12.33
C SER A 335 10.76 29.09 -11.43
N SER A 336 9.79 29.91 -11.00
CA SER A 336 10.00 31.25 -10.43
C SER A 336 9.65 31.41 -8.93
N ARG A 337 9.48 30.31 -8.16
CA ARG A 337 9.13 30.37 -6.73
C ARG A 337 10.11 29.66 -5.79
#